data_AF-A0A7L1N5U3-F1
#
_entry.id   AF-A0A7L1N5U3-F1
#
_cell.length_a   1.000
_cell.length_b   1.000
_cell.length_c   1.000
_cell.angle_alpha   90.00
_cell.angle_beta   90.00
_cell.angle_gamma   90.00
#
_symmetry.space_group_name_H-M   'P 1'
#
loop_
_entity.id
_entity.type
_entity.pdbx_description
1 polymer ?
#
loop_
_entity_poly.entity_id
_entity_poly.type
_entity_poly.pdbx_seq_one_letter_code
_entity_poly.pdbx_strand_id
1 'polypeptide(L)'
;DPPADNRSPRGPGRSPECDPSPGSQFSSVKGLLWRRLWERRGRSTPRPEVPNGHRVPTWSSSRESLLPAPSAAELDLTGDSVVVRPVHGSIMGERFCFQIITGASSHCFGCSTLAERDRWIETLRRAAQPNKDNCERLELALNLWIYEGRDLPPRHRLRCHLLLDGTLFAQTTAKVAGADGDLFWGELFHLAALPPTTSTLTLTLYRDNHHPSTQHPPPAGAGASITIPLAELAAARQPLERWYLLGGTGGGDRVPALRVRGRYREVRVLPIVRYKELAEFITFHYRELCSRLEPAIALRHKEELAGALVRVLQSTGKAKSFLIDLGVAELDRLDEREALIFREN
;
A
#
# COMPACT_ATOMS: atom_id res chain seq x y z
N ASP A 1 56.54 33.63 -63.19
CA ASP A 1 55.38 33.93 -64.05
C ASP A 1 54.20 33.00 -63.71
N PRO A 2 52.94 33.43 -63.91
CA PRO A 2 51.72 32.63 -63.72
C PRO A 2 51.27 32.02 -65.09
N PRO A 3 50.09 31.37 -65.28
CA PRO A 3 48.71 31.86 -65.04
C PRO A 3 47.89 30.94 -64.08
N ALA A 4 46.73 31.26 -63.47
CA ALA A 4 45.59 32.17 -63.72
C ALA A 4 44.51 31.66 -64.70
N ASP A 5 43.20 31.94 -64.57
CA ASP A 5 42.40 32.53 -63.44
C ASP A 5 41.68 31.36 -62.69
N ASN A 6 40.39 31.26 -62.29
CA ASN A 6 39.20 32.13 -62.31
C ASN A 6 38.29 31.88 -61.07
N ARG A 7 37.10 32.49 -61.06
CA ARG A 7 36.24 32.76 -59.88
C ARG A 7 35.20 31.63 -59.63
N SER A 8 34.81 31.22 -58.41
CA SER A 8 34.23 31.93 -57.22
C SER A 8 32.74 32.33 -57.37
N PRO A 9 31.89 32.49 -56.30
CA PRO A 9 32.20 32.47 -54.85
C PRO A 9 31.12 31.87 -53.86
N ARG A 10 31.43 31.89 -52.53
CA ARG A 10 30.54 31.76 -51.32
C ARG A 10 29.89 30.38 -51.04
N GLY A 11 29.63 29.96 -49.80
CA GLY A 11 29.78 30.60 -48.46
C GLY A 11 30.18 29.61 -47.34
N PRO A 12 30.19 30.02 -46.04
CA PRO A 12 31.02 29.38 -45.00
C PRO A 12 30.31 28.32 -44.12
N GLY A 13 31.07 27.32 -43.66
CA GLY A 13 30.74 26.44 -42.54
C GLY A 13 31.82 26.49 -41.45
N ARG A 14 31.43 26.51 -40.17
CA ARG A 14 32.33 26.50 -39.00
C ARG A 14 32.46 25.10 -38.41
N SER A 15 33.65 24.79 -37.90
CA SER A 15 33.93 23.73 -36.91
C SER A 15 33.89 24.31 -35.48
N PRO A 16 34.08 23.51 -34.41
CA PRO A 16 33.42 22.25 -34.06
C PRO A 16 32.83 22.30 -32.62
N GLU A 17 31.82 21.49 -32.28
CA GLU A 17 31.23 21.45 -30.93
C GLU A 17 31.01 20.01 -30.38
N CYS A 18 30.88 19.91 -29.06
CA CYS A 18 31.16 18.72 -28.24
C CYS A 18 30.08 17.63 -28.18
N ASP A 19 30.51 16.42 -27.79
CA ASP A 19 29.64 15.33 -27.32
C ASP A 19 28.89 15.67 -26.01
N PRO A 20 27.59 15.30 -25.88
CA PRO A 20 26.90 15.21 -24.61
C PRO A 20 26.73 13.75 -24.10
N SER A 21 26.80 13.57 -22.78
CA SER A 21 26.81 12.28 -22.07
C SER A 21 25.48 11.47 -22.14
N PRO A 22 25.48 10.15 -21.87
CA PRO A 22 24.34 9.26 -22.18
C PRO A 22 23.13 9.41 -21.23
N GLY A 23 22.19 10.29 -21.59
CA GLY A 23 21.00 10.62 -20.81
C GLY A 23 19.65 10.17 -21.40
N SER A 24 19.55 9.00 -22.06
CA SER A 24 18.30 8.62 -22.77
C SER A 24 17.93 7.12 -22.70
N GLN A 25 17.65 6.61 -21.50
CA GLN A 25 16.97 5.30 -21.32
C GLN A 25 15.65 5.39 -20.53
N PHE A 26 15.48 6.40 -19.66
CA PHE A 26 14.30 6.54 -18.79
C PHE A 26 13.01 6.98 -19.50
N SER A 27 13.09 7.52 -20.72
CA SER A 27 11.94 7.80 -21.59
C SER A 27 11.23 6.50 -22.03
N SER A 28 11.99 5.42 -22.23
CA SER A 28 11.51 4.14 -22.78
C SER A 28 10.51 3.45 -21.85
N VAL A 29 10.75 3.44 -20.53
CA VAL A 29 9.88 2.74 -19.56
C VAL A 29 8.47 3.34 -19.53
N LYS A 30 8.35 4.68 -19.58
CA LYS A 30 7.05 5.36 -19.74
C LYS A 30 6.40 4.96 -21.07
N GLY A 31 7.13 5.01 -22.19
CA GLY A 31 6.63 4.61 -23.52
C GLY A 31 6.14 3.15 -23.62
N LEU A 32 6.81 2.22 -22.93
CA LEU A 32 6.44 0.80 -22.92
C LEU A 32 5.16 0.52 -22.11
N LEU A 33 4.94 1.25 -21.01
CA LEU A 33 3.64 1.26 -20.31
C LEU A 33 2.54 1.82 -21.23
N TRP A 34 2.79 2.95 -21.89
CA TRP A 34 1.83 3.58 -22.81
C TRP A 34 1.44 2.70 -24.00
N ARG A 35 2.37 1.95 -24.60
CA ARG A 35 2.03 1.06 -25.72
C ARG A 35 1.09 -0.08 -25.29
N ARG A 36 1.35 -0.71 -24.14
CA ARG A 36 0.47 -1.75 -23.58
C ARG A 36 -0.91 -1.23 -23.15
N LEU A 37 -1.02 0.06 -22.82
CA LEU A 37 -2.29 0.73 -22.54
C LEU A 37 -3.12 1.02 -23.81
N TRP A 38 -2.46 1.24 -24.96
CA TRP A 38 -3.14 1.65 -26.21
C TRP A 38 -3.71 0.50 -27.04
N GLU A 39 -3.15 -0.71 -26.96
CA GLU A 39 -3.48 -1.88 -27.80
C GLU A 39 -4.91 -2.46 -27.59
N ARG A 40 -5.80 -1.77 -26.86
CA ARG A 40 -7.20 -2.17 -26.64
C ARG A 40 -8.27 -1.10 -26.93
N ARG A 41 -7.93 0.11 -27.42
CA ARG A 41 -8.94 1.17 -27.60
C ARG A 41 -9.73 1.07 -28.92
N GLY A 42 -10.95 0.56 -28.83
CA GLY A 42 -12.03 0.83 -29.80
C GLY A 42 -12.45 2.31 -29.82
N ARG A 43 -13.00 2.79 -30.94
CA ARG A 43 -13.21 4.22 -31.24
C ARG A 43 -14.53 4.77 -30.69
N SER A 44 -14.47 5.87 -29.92
CA SER A 44 -15.62 6.72 -29.55
C SER A 44 -15.17 8.16 -29.24
N THR A 45 -16.09 9.13 -29.37
CA THR A 45 -15.83 10.60 -29.39
C THR A 45 -16.38 11.34 -28.15
N PRO A 46 -15.86 12.54 -27.82
CA PRO A 46 -16.19 13.27 -26.58
C PRO A 46 -17.35 14.28 -26.70
N ARG A 47 -17.82 14.78 -25.54
CA ARG A 47 -18.63 16.01 -25.37
C ARG A 47 -18.10 16.84 -24.18
N PRO A 48 -18.39 18.15 -24.10
CA PRO A 48 -17.60 19.10 -23.28
C PRO A 48 -18.11 19.31 -21.84
N GLU A 49 -17.23 19.87 -21.01
CA GLU A 49 -17.46 20.27 -19.62
C GLU A 49 -17.93 21.73 -19.47
N VAL A 50 -18.36 22.12 -18.26
CA VAL A 50 -18.70 23.49 -17.86
C VAL A 50 -18.12 23.74 -16.44
N PRO A 51 -17.48 24.89 -16.14
CA PRO A 51 -16.49 24.94 -15.05
C PRO A 51 -16.91 25.60 -13.72
N ASN A 52 -16.08 25.30 -12.71
CA ASN A 52 -15.69 26.12 -11.55
C ASN A 52 -16.58 26.13 -10.28
N GLY A 53 -15.93 26.33 -9.13
CA GLY A 53 -16.55 26.44 -7.79
C GLY A 53 -15.76 25.71 -6.69
N HIS A 54 -15.23 26.45 -5.71
CA HIS A 54 -14.36 25.96 -4.63
C HIS A 54 -14.95 24.76 -3.85
N ARG A 55 -14.09 23.78 -3.50
CA ARG A 55 -14.50 22.58 -2.73
C ARG A 55 -13.52 22.23 -1.61
N VAL A 56 -14.05 22.11 -0.40
CA VAL A 56 -13.57 21.19 0.64
C VAL A 56 -13.62 19.75 0.08
N PRO A 57 -12.72 18.81 0.45
CA PRO A 57 -12.63 17.46 -0.13
C PRO A 57 -13.96 16.69 -0.13
N THR A 58 -14.73 16.88 -1.19
CA THR A 58 -16.08 16.35 -1.35
C THR A 58 -15.95 14.93 -1.86
N TRP A 59 -16.64 13.98 -1.22
CA TRP A 59 -16.68 12.57 -1.66
C TRP A 59 -17.44 12.43 -2.98
N SER A 60 -16.77 12.80 -4.08
CA SER A 60 -17.16 12.49 -5.43
C SER A 60 -16.92 11.00 -5.68
N SER A 61 -17.95 10.17 -5.48
CA SER A 61 -17.92 8.74 -5.81
C SER A 61 -18.00 8.54 -7.33
N SER A 62 -17.01 9.04 -8.05
CA SER A 62 -16.83 8.82 -9.48
C SER A 62 -16.50 7.33 -9.69
N ARG A 63 -17.49 6.55 -10.10
CA ARG A 63 -17.32 5.13 -10.45
C ARG A 63 -16.62 5.00 -11.80
N GLU A 64 -15.30 5.11 -11.78
CA GLU A 64 -14.44 4.95 -12.94
C GLU A 64 -14.06 3.48 -13.12
N SER A 65 -14.72 2.82 -14.07
CA SER A 65 -14.26 1.53 -14.59
C SER A 65 -12.90 1.71 -15.28
N LEU A 66 -11.94 0.82 -15.05
CA LEU A 66 -10.60 0.83 -15.66
C LEU A 66 -10.59 0.53 -17.18
N LEU A 67 -11.74 0.70 -17.86
CA LEU A 67 -11.94 0.50 -19.29
C LEU A 67 -12.76 1.68 -19.86
N PRO A 68 -12.13 2.69 -20.49
CA PRO A 68 -10.68 2.83 -20.69
C PRO A 68 -9.92 3.04 -19.37
N ALA A 69 -8.64 2.66 -19.33
CA ALA A 69 -7.80 3.00 -18.19
C ALA A 69 -7.67 4.53 -18.09
N PRO A 70 -7.75 5.13 -16.89
CA PRO A 70 -7.62 6.58 -16.70
C PRO A 70 -6.26 7.04 -17.21
N SER A 71 -6.22 8.15 -17.95
CA SER A 71 -4.96 8.67 -18.45
C SER A 71 -4.17 9.30 -17.30
N ALA A 72 -2.83 9.18 -17.35
CA ALA A 72 -1.97 9.85 -16.36
C ALA A 72 -1.96 11.40 -16.51
N ALA A 73 -2.73 11.96 -17.44
CA ALA A 73 -3.02 13.39 -17.52
C ALA A 73 -4.26 13.78 -16.68
N GLU A 74 -5.23 12.89 -16.53
CA GLU A 74 -6.42 13.09 -15.67
C GLU A 74 -6.11 12.82 -14.19
N LEU A 75 -5.14 11.94 -13.91
CA LEU A 75 -4.80 11.48 -12.55
C LEU A 75 -3.76 12.30 -11.78
N ASP A 76 -3.18 13.35 -12.40
CA ASP A 76 -2.03 14.14 -11.94
C ASP A 76 -1.18 13.49 -10.82
N LEU A 77 -0.37 12.52 -11.24
CA LEU A 77 0.55 11.80 -10.34
C LEU A 77 1.86 12.57 -10.10
N THR A 78 1.91 13.89 -10.37
CA THR A 78 3.16 14.68 -10.33
C THR A 78 3.39 15.46 -9.03
N GLY A 79 2.38 15.60 -8.18
CA GLY A 79 2.50 16.25 -6.87
C GLY A 79 3.03 15.34 -5.76
N ASP A 80 3.71 15.92 -4.77
CA ASP A 80 4.37 15.19 -3.67
C ASP A 80 3.41 14.40 -2.74
N SER A 81 2.10 14.67 -2.79
CA SER A 81 1.09 14.16 -1.86
C SER A 81 0.21 13.02 -2.40
N VAL A 82 0.63 12.32 -3.46
CA VAL A 82 -0.12 11.21 -4.06
C VAL A 82 -0.13 9.97 -3.15
N VAL A 83 -1.29 9.66 -2.56
CA VAL A 83 -1.50 8.47 -1.72
C VAL A 83 -2.30 7.42 -2.47
N VAL A 84 -1.63 6.33 -2.86
CA VAL A 84 -2.28 5.14 -3.45
C VAL A 84 -2.40 4.05 -2.39
N ARG A 85 -3.62 3.58 -2.12
CA ARG A 85 -3.92 2.60 -1.06
C ARG A 85 -4.96 1.55 -1.48
N PRO A 86 -4.89 0.32 -0.94
CA PRO A 86 -6.00 -0.62 -1.08
C PRO A 86 -7.24 -0.07 -0.36
N VAL A 87 -8.42 -0.41 -0.88
CA VAL A 87 -9.72 -0.11 -0.27
C VAL A 87 -10.38 -1.44 0.08
N HIS A 88 -10.88 -1.56 1.31
CA HIS A 88 -11.58 -2.77 1.71
C HIS A 88 -12.93 -2.86 0.98
N GLY A 89 -13.25 -4.03 0.42
CA GLY A 89 -14.36 -4.19 -0.55
C GLY A 89 -15.74 -3.77 -0.01
N SER A 90 -15.95 -3.84 1.31
CA SER A 90 -17.17 -3.34 1.95
C SER A 90 -17.41 -1.84 1.81
N ILE A 91 -16.40 -1.05 1.41
CA ILE A 91 -16.51 0.40 1.16
C ILE A 91 -17.11 0.69 -0.23
N MET A 92 -16.79 -0.11 -1.26
CA MET A 92 -17.21 0.14 -2.65
C MET A 92 -18.30 -0.82 -3.17
N GLY A 93 -18.52 -1.94 -2.47
CA GLY A 93 -19.41 -3.03 -2.90
C GLY A 93 -18.76 -4.05 -3.84
N GLU A 94 -17.51 -3.81 -4.26
CA GLU A 94 -16.74 -4.69 -5.14
C GLU A 94 -15.57 -5.35 -4.41
N ARG A 95 -15.01 -6.43 -4.97
CA ARG A 95 -13.80 -7.07 -4.44
C ARG A 95 -12.55 -6.39 -5.01
N PHE A 96 -11.47 -6.39 -4.24
CA PHE A 96 -10.13 -5.96 -4.68
C PHE A 96 -10.03 -4.48 -5.14
N CYS A 97 -10.73 -3.55 -4.50
CA CYS A 97 -10.64 -2.12 -4.84
C CYS A 97 -9.34 -1.46 -4.35
N PHE A 98 -8.95 -0.36 -5.00
CA PHE A 98 -7.94 0.58 -4.52
C PHE A 98 -8.38 2.04 -4.73
N GLN A 99 -7.67 2.99 -4.14
CA GLN A 99 -7.95 4.42 -4.23
C GLN A 99 -6.66 5.20 -4.43
N ILE A 100 -6.75 6.23 -5.27
CA ILE A 100 -5.73 7.27 -5.47
C ILE A 100 -6.28 8.55 -4.85
N ILE A 101 -5.53 9.16 -3.94
CA ILE A 101 -5.82 10.47 -3.37
C ILE A 101 -4.69 11.42 -3.81
N THR A 102 -5.05 12.57 -4.36
CA THR A 102 -4.15 13.68 -4.69
C THR A 102 -4.52 14.90 -3.85
N GLY A 103 -3.79 16.00 -3.98
CA GLY A 103 -4.18 17.28 -3.34
C GLY A 103 -5.49 17.88 -3.89
N ALA A 104 -5.97 17.43 -5.05
CA ALA A 104 -7.13 17.98 -5.74
C ALA A 104 -8.33 17.01 -5.84
N SER A 105 -8.09 15.70 -5.83
CA SER A 105 -9.11 14.68 -6.11
C SER A 105 -8.89 13.35 -5.36
N SER A 106 -9.90 12.48 -5.40
CA SER A 106 -9.88 11.17 -4.77
C SER A 106 -10.70 10.19 -5.61
N HIS A 107 -10.04 9.26 -6.30
CA HIS A 107 -10.66 8.32 -7.24
C HIS A 107 -10.54 6.88 -6.72
N CYS A 108 -11.61 6.10 -6.84
CA CYS A 108 -11.69 4.71 -6.38
C CYS A 108 -11.91 3.76 -7.56
N PHE A 109 -11.10 2.70 -7.64
CA PHE A 109 -11.06 1.77 -8.77
C PHE A 109 -11.29 0.32 -8.29
N GLY A 110 -12.10 -0.43 -9.02
CA GLY A 110 -12.27 -1.88 -8.87
C GLY A 110 -11.23 -2.68 -9.65
N CYS A 111 -10.99 -3.94 -9.28
CA CYS A 111 -10.12 -4.87 -10.00
C CYS A 111 -10.72 -6.28 -10.02
N SER A 112 -10.45 -7.05 -11.08
CA SER A 112 -10.96 -8.42 -11.22
C SER A 112 -10.35 -9.40 -10.21
N THR A 113 -9.09 -9.16 -9.82
CA THR A 113 -8.32 -10.04 -8.93
C THR A 113 -7.45 -9.26 -7.95
N LEU A 114 -7.09 -9.91 -6.84
CA LEU A 114 -6.13 -9.39 -5.86
C LEU A 114 -4.77 -9.03 -6.50
N ALA A 115 -4.24 -9.92 -7.34
CA ALA A 115 -2.95 -9.72 -8.01
C ALA A 115 -2.97 -8.59 -9.05
N GLU A 116 -4.13 -8.29 -9.65
CA GLU A 116 -4.31 -7.10 -10.49
C GLU A 116 -4.29 -5.82 -9.63
N ARG A 117 -5.07 -5.77 -8.56
CA ARG A 117 -5.09 -4.64 -7.61
C ARG A 117 -3.69 -4.32 -7.10
N ASP A 118 -2.98 -5.32 -6.61
CA ASP A 118 -1.67 -5.12 -5.97
C ASP A 118 -0.62 -4.69 -6.99
N ARG A 119 -0.71 -5.17 -8.24
CA ARG A 119 0.11 -4.69 -9.36
C ARG A 119 -0.21 -3.23 -9.71
N TRP A 120 -1.48 -2.82 -9.71
CA TRP A 120 -1.86 -1.42 -9.94
C TRP A 120 -1.33 -0.51 -8.83
N ILE A 121 -1.55 -0.87 -7.55
CA ILE A 121 -1.04 -0.12 -6.40
C ILE A 121 0.48 0.06 -6.49
N GLU A 122 1.22 -1.02 -6.72
CA GLU A 122 2.69 -0.98 -6.85
C GLU A 122 3.15 -0.11 -8.04
N THR A 123 2.52 -0.28 -9.21
CA THR A 123 2.87 0.48 -10.42
C THR A 123 2.60 1.98 -10.24
N LEU A 124 1.48 2.35 -9.64
CA LEU A 124 1.09 3.74 -9.41
C LEU A 124 1.96 4.40 -8.32
N ARG A 125 2.27 3.68 -7.22
CA ARG A 125 3.22 4.16 -6.18
C ARG A 125 4.59 4.44 -6.78
N ARG A 126 5.10 3.55 -7.64
CA ARG A 126 6.38 3.72 -8.33
C ARG A 126 6.35 4.81 -9.41
N ALA A 127 5.20 5.06 -10.03
CA ALA A 127 5.03 6.14 -11.00
C ALA A 127 5.01 7.53 -10.33
N ALA A 128 4.36 7.65 -9.17
CA ALA A 128 4.32 8.88 -8.37
C ALA A 128 5.65 9.18 -7.66
N GLN A 129 6.36 8.15 -7.20
CA GLN A 129 7.65 8.30 -6.50
C GLN A 129 8.77 7.52 -7.22
N PRO A 130 9.18 7.92 -8.44
CA PRO A 130 10.16 7.16 -9.24
C PRO A 130 11.56 7.11 -8.63
N ASN A 131 11.90 8.10 -7.81
CA ASN A 131 13.17 8.17 -7.07
C ASN A 131 13.08 7.57 -5.65
N LYS A 132 11.96 6.94 -5.26
CA LYS A 132 11.71 6.48 -3.89
C LYS A 132 12.88 5.70 -3.28
N ASP A 133 13.47 4.79 -4.04
CA ASP A 133 14.58 3.95 -3.58
C ASP A 133 15.95 4.62 -3.63
N ASN A 134 16.10 5.77 -4.28
CA ASN A 134 17.36 6.53 -4.31
C ASN A 134 17.47 7.58 -3.20
N CYS A 135 16.40 7.80 -2.42
CA CYS A 135 16.35 8.79 -1.35
C CYS A 135 16.24 8.13 0.04
N GLU A 136 16.73 8.82 1.09
CA GLU A 136 16.36 8.48 2.46
C GLU A 136 14.89 8.85 2.68
N ARG A 137 14.13 7.97 3.33
CA ARG A 137 12.68 8.12 3.49
C ARG A 137 12.17 7.51 4.80
N LEU A 138 10.96 7.90 5.18
CA LEU A 138 10.23 7.32 6.30
C LEU A 138 9.11 6.44 5.76
N GLU A 139 9.17 5.14 6.02
CA GLU A 139 8.05 4.22 5.76
C GLU A 139 7.23 4.10 7.05
N LEU A 140 5.98 4.58 6.99
CA LEU A 140 5.03 4.55 8.10
C LEU A 140 3.98 3.46 7.85
N ALA A 141 3.68 2.66 8.88
CA ALA A 141 2.69 1.59 8.79
C ALA A 141 1.95 1.35 10.12
N LEU A 142 0.67 1.01 10.03
CA LEU A 142 -0.17 0.58 11.14
C LEU A 142 -0.63 -0.87 10.92
N ASN A 143 -0.30 -1.75 11.87
CA ASN A 143 -0.95 -3.04 12.02
C ASN A 143 -2.01 -2.91 13.12
N LEU A 144 -3.27 -3.22 12.83
CA LEU A 144 -4.37 -3.10 13.79
C LEU A 144 -5.29 -4.33 13.74
N TRP A 145 -5.45 -5.01 14.87
CA TRP A 145 -6.55 -5.96 15.08
C TRP A 145 -7.71 -5.26 15.79
N ILE A 146 -8.92 -5.46 15.27
CA ILE A 146 -10.17 -5.18 15.97
C ILE A 146 -10.75 -6.55 16.33
N TYR A 147 -10.56 -6.98 17.58
CA TYR A 147 -10.94 -8.31 18.02
C TYR A 147 -12.44 -8.39 18.29
N GLU A 148 -12.92 -7.61 19.24
CA GLU A 148 -14.26 -7.75 19.80
C GLU A 148 -14.73 -6.45 20.44
N GLY A 149 -16.03 -6.34 20.67
CA GLY A 149 -16.61 -5.33 21.53
C GLY A 149 -17.58 -5.94 22.53
N ARG A 150 -17.78 -5.25 23.65
CA ARG A 150 -18.74 -5.61 24.71
C ARG A 150 -19.61 -4.42 25.05
N ASP A 151 -20.72 -4.68 25.74
CA ASP A 151 -21.71 -3.68 26.16
C ASP A 151 -22.21 -2.83 24.98
N LEU A 152 -22.17 -3.39 23.76
CA LEU A 152 -22.66 -2.75 22.55
C LEU A 152 -24.20 -2.84 22.49
N PRO A 153 -24.87 -2.00 21.68
CA PRO A 153 -26.33 -2.11 21.49
C PRO A 153 -26.75 -3.52 21.03
N PRO A 154 -27.47 -4.30 21.86
CA PRO A 154 -27.69 -5.73 21.63
C PRO A 154 -28.61 -5.96 20.43
N ARG A 155 -28.41 -7.07 19.72
CA ARG A 155 -29.15 -7.47 18.50
C ARG A 155 -29.09 -6.48 17.32
N HIS A 156 -28.37 -5.36 17.44
CA HIS A 156 -28.13 -4.47 16.30
C HIS A 156 -27.04 -5.05 15.38
N ARG A 157 -27.17 -4.81 14.07
CA ARG A 157 -26.07 -5.01 13.11
C ARG A 157 -25.08 -3.86 13.24
N LEU A 158 -23.82 -4.15 13.52
CA LEU A 158 -22.77 -3.19 13.84
C LEU A 158 -21.53 -3.42 12.98
N ARG A 159 -20.87 -2.33 12.60
CA ARG A 159 -19.55 -2.31 11.97
C ARG A 159 -18.69 -1.21 12.59
N CYS A 160 -17.37 -1.41 12.62
CA CYS A 160 -16.42 -0.41 13.07
C CYS A 160 -15.72 0.21 11.86
N HIS A 161 -15.75 1.54 11.74
CA HIS A 161 -14.96 2.30 10.77
C HIS A 161 -13.60 2.63 11.37
N LEU A 162 -12.54 2.48 10.57
CA LEU A 162 -11.15 2.81 10.90
C LEU A 162 -10.75 4.06 10.13
N LEU A 163 -10.58 5.16 10.84
CA LEU A 163 -10.18 6.45 10.30
C LEU A 163 -8.77 6.81 10.78
N LEU A 164 -7.97 7.44 9.91
CA LEU A 164 -6.70 8.07 10.29
C LEU A 164 -6.84 9.57 10.00
N ASP A 165 -6.68 10.40 11.05
CA ASP A 165 -6.90 11.86 11.01
C ASP A 165 -8.18 12.26 10.26
N GLY A 166 -9.30 11.61 10.61
CA GLY A 166 -10.63 11.83 10.01
C GLY A 166 -10.86 11.20 8.63
N THR A 167 -9.83 10.67 7.96
CA THR A 167 -9.96 9.98 6.66
C THR A 167 -10.31 8.51 6.85
N LEU A 168 -11.37 7.99 6.23
CA LEU A 168 -11.73 6.57 6.32
C LEU A 168 -10.72 5.67 5.56
N PHE A 169 -9.91 4.90 6.29
CA PHE A 169 -8.95 3.95 5.70
C PHE A 169 -9.57 2.55 5.50
N ALA A 170 -10.30 2.03 6.47
CA ALA A 170 -10.92 0.70 6.41
C ALA A 170 -12.24 0.64 7.21
N GLN A 171 -12.95 -0.49 7.15
CA GLN A 171 -14.06 -0.81 8.06
C GLN A 171 -14.18 -2.33 8.23
N THR A 172 -14.68 -2.78 9.38
CA THR A 172 -14.91 -4.20 9.65
C THR A 172 -16.13 -4.77 8.89
N THR A 173 -16.31 -6.08 8.94
CA THR A 173 -17.56 -6.71 8.52
C THR A 173 -18.73 -6.31 9.43
N ALA A 174 -19.93 -6.20 8.84
CA ALA A 174 -21.14 -5.82 9.56
C ALA A 174 -21.86 -7.04 10.17
N LYS A 175 -21.57 -7.31 11.44
CA LYS A 175 -22.05 -8.46 12.22
C LYS A 175 -23.15 -8.05 13.20
N VAL A 176 -23.97 -9.00 13.66
CA VAL A 176 -25.05 -8.72 14.64
C VAL A 176 -24.53 -8.96 16.05
N ALA A 177 -24.70 -7.98 16.95
CA ALA A 177 -24.36 -8.11 18.36
C ALA A 177 -25.23 -9.15 19.07
N GLY A 178 -24.67 -9.84 20.07
CA GLY A 178 -25.39 -10.79 20.92
C GLY A 178 -26.55 -10.18 21.70
N ALA A 179 -27.26 -11.01 22.46
CA ALA A 179 -28.31 -10.55 23.37
C ALA A 179 -27.73 -9.69 24.51
N ASP A 180 -26.51 -10.01 24.95
CA ASP A 180 -25.81 -9.42 26.08
C ASP A 180 -24.92 -8.21 25.70
N GLY A 181 -24.89 -7.86 24.41
CA GLY A 181 -24.11 -6.74 23.87
C GLY A 181 -22.71 -7.09 23.36
N ASP A 182 -22.28 -8.35 23.44
CA ASP A 182 -20.98 -8.81 22.93
C ASP A 182 -20.97 -9.03 21.41
N LEU A 183 -19.82 -8.77 20.77
CA LEU A 183 -19.63 -8.96 19.33
C LEU A 183 -18.16 -9.21 18.95
N PHE A 184 -17.87 -10.36 18.34
CA PHE A 184 -16.52 -10.72 17.88
C PHE A 184 -16.33 -10.46 16.38
N TRP A 185 -15.39 -9.58 16.02
CA TRP A 185 -14.93 -9.35 14.64
C TRP A 185 -13.77 -10.27 14.28
N GLY A 186 -12.66 -10.19 15.01
CA GLY A 186 -11.43 -10.94 14.72
C GLY A 186 -10.71 -10.46 13.45
N GLU A 187 -10.75 -9.16 13.14
CA GLU A 187 -10.30 -8.64 11.85
C GLU A 187 -8.97 -7.87 11.95
N LEU A 188 -8.04 -8.17 11.04
CA LEU A 188 -6.71 -7.56 10.91
C LEU A 188 -6.67 -6.57 9.74
N PHE A 189 -6.21 -5.36 10.01
CA PHE A 189 -5.90 -4.33 9.04
C PHE A 189 -4.38 -4.08 9.00
N HIS A 190 -3.80 -4.17 7.80
CA HIS A 190 -2.41 -3.79 7.54
C HIS A 190 -2.42 -2.58 6.60
N LEU A 191 -2.02 -1.43 7.12
CA LEU A 191 -1.98 -0.16 6.40
C LEU A 191 -0.52 0.28 6.29
N ALA A 192 0.01 0.38 5.07
CA ALA A 192 1.43 0.63 4.81
C ALA A 192 1.65 1.72 3.75
N ALA A 193 2.74 2.49 3.92
CA ALA A 193 2.99 3.78 3.28
C ALA A 193 1.91 4.81 3.67
N LEU A 194 1.79 5.06 4.98
CA LEU A 194 0.96 6.12 5.55
C LEU A 194 1.62 7.50 5.37
N PRO A 195 0.84 8.60 5.26
CA PRO A 195 1.38 9.96 5.17
C PRO A 195 2.26 10.35 6.38
N PRO A 196 3.32 11.17 6.20
CA PRO A 196 4.14 11.69 7.30
C PRO A 196 3.39 12.51 8.35
N THR A 197 2.25 13.10 7.97
CA THR A 197 1.37 13.86 8.87
C THR A 197 0.45 12.98 9.71
N THR A 198 0.42 11.66 9.50
CA THR A 198 -0.59 10.79 10.12
C THR A 198 -0.33 10.58 11.61
N SER A 199 -1.28 11.02 12.44
CA SER A 199 -1.07 11.26 13.88
C SER A 199 -2.10 10.58 14.80
N THR A 200 -3.35 10.44 14.34
CA THR A 200 -4.46 9.89 15.13
C THR A 200 -5.15 8.73 14.43
N LEU A 201 -5.50 7.71 15.22
CA LEU A 201 -6.39 6.62 14.83
C LEU A 201 -7.75 6.83 15.50
N THR A 202 -8.81 7.05 14.72
CA THR A 202 -10.18 7.07 15.24
C THR A 202 -10.91 5.81 14.81
N LEU A 203 -11.49 5.09 15.79
CA LEU A 203 -12.41 3.97 15.53
C LEU A 203 -13.83 4.41 15.88
N THR A 204 -14.75 4.31 14.92
CA THR A 204 -16.16 4.72 15.11
C THR A 204 -17.11 3.55 14.86
N LEU A 205 -17.97 3.26 15.84
CA LEU A 205 -18.98 2.21 15.77
C LEU A 205 -20.26 2.72 15.11
N TYR A 206 -20.67 2.08 14.01
CA TYR A 206 -21.88 2.42 13.26
C TYR A 206 -22.90 1.28 13.27
N ARG A 207 -24.18 1.64 13.38
CA ARG A 207 -25.32 0.75 13.15
C ARG A 207 -25.57 0.61 11.65
N ASP A 208 -25.52 -0.61 11.16
CA ASP A 208 -25.74 -0.96 9.76
C ASP A 208 -27.23 -1.13 9.48
N ASN A 209 -27.93 0.01 9.35
CA ASN A 209 -29.35 0.06 8.99
C ASN A 209 -29.50 -0.38 7.53
N HIS A 210 -30.23 -1.48 7.29
CA HIS A 210 -30.20 -2.21 6.02
C HIS A 210 -31.04 -1.57 4.89
N HIS A 211 -30.87 -0.28 4.63
CA HIS A 211 -31.56 0.48 3.58
C HIS A 211 -30.62 0.71 2.38
N PRO A 212 -30.86 0.10 1.21
CA PRO A 212 -29.95 0.17 0.06
C PRO A 212 -29.94 1.52 -0.67
N SER A 213 -30.72 2.50 -0.21
CA SER A 213 -30.99 3.78 -0.87
C SER A 213 -30.04 4.93 -0.52
N THR A 214 -29.18 4.78 0.50
CA THR A 214 -28.25 5.85 0.94
C THR A 214 -26.81 5.37 0.92
N GLN A 215 -26.11 5.63 -0.19
CA GLN A 215 -24.65 5.47 -0.31
C GLN A 215 -23.86 6.63 0.34
N HIS A 216 -24.55 7.58 0.97
CA HIS A 216 -23.92 8.63 1.76
C HIS A 216 -23.39 8.06 3.08
N PRO A 217 -22.18 8.45 3.53
CA PRO A 217 -21.74 8.20 4.89
C PRO A 217 -22.77 8.75 5.89
N PRO A 218 -23.11 8.01 6.96
CA PRO A 218 -23.91 8.56 8.04
C PRO A 218 -23.23 9.81 8.63
N PRO A 219 -23.99 10.84 9.06
CA PRO A 219 -23.45 12.14 9.40
C PRO A 219 -22.40 12.06 10.52
N ALA A 220 -21.41 12.94 10.46
CA ALA A 220 -20.35 13.03 11.46
C ALA A 220 -20.95 13.22 12.86
N GLY A 221 -20.57 12.34 13.80
CA GLY A 221 -21.13 12.29 15.16
C GLY A 221 -22.26 11.28 15.39
N ALA A 222 -22.79 10.61 14.36
CA ALA A 222 -23.89 9.64 14.50
C ALA A 222 -23.48 8.23 15.00
N GLY A 223 -22.27 8.07 15.57
CA GLY A 223 -21.74 6.81 16.07
C GLY A 223 -20.74 7.03 17.19
N ALA A 224 -20.74 6.15 18.20
CA ALA A 224 -19.81 6.24 19.32
C ALA A 224 -18.38 5.92 18.86
N SER A 225 -17.37 6.63 19.37
CA SER A 225 -16.01 6.55 18.85
C SER A 225 -14.91 6.64 19.90
N ILE A 226 -13.73 6.15 19.55
CA ILE A 226 -12.48 6.36 20.28
C ILE A 226 -11.45 6.99 19.36
N THR A 227 -10.57 7.84 19.91
CA THR A 227 -9.38 8.34 19.23
C THR A 227 -8.15 7.94 20.04
N ILE A 228 -7.22 7.25 19.38
CA ILE A 228 -5.97 6.72 19.91
C ILE A 228 -4.82 7.47 19.22
N PRO A 229 -3.95 8.19 19.97
CA PRO A 229 -2.74 8.78 19.38
C PRO A 229 -1.80 7.70 18.85
N LEU A 230 -1.34 7.81 17.60
CA LEU A 230 -0.45 6.80 17.01
C LEU A 230 0.91 6.72 17.72
N ALA A 231 1.32 7.79 18.39
CA ALA A 231 2.48 7.81 19.29
C ALA A 231 2.37 6.79 20.44
N GLU A 232 1.15 6.53 20.97
CA GLU A 232 0.94 5.49 21.99
C GLU A 232 1.23 4.09 21.42
N LEU A 233 0.78 3.84 20.17
CA LEU A 233 0.99 2.57 19.46
C LEU A 233 2.42 2.39 18.94
N ALA A 234 3.25 3.44 18.94
CA ALA A 234 4.67 3.40 18.58
C ALA A 234 5.59 3.24 19.80
N ALA A 235 5.26 3.89 20.93
CA ALA A 235 6.01 3.78 22.17
C ALA A 235 6.03 2.34 22.74
N ALA A 236 5.05 1.51 22.38
CA ALA A 236 4.96 0.13 22.81
C ALA A 236 5.98 -0.78 22.10
N ARG A 237 6.91 -1.37 22.86
CA ARG A 237 7.92 -2.33 22.38
C ARG A 237 7.30 -3.58 21.72
N GLN A 238 6.10 -3.96 22.14
CA GLN A 238 5.26 -5.01 21.55
C GLN A 238 3.93 -4.40 21.11
N PRO A 239 3.17 -5.01 20.18
CA PRO A 239 1.86 -4.50 19.78
C PRO A 239 0.92 -4.36 21.00
N LEU A 240 0.50 -3.13 21.28
CA LEU A 240 -0.31 -2.77 22.44
C LEU A 240 -1.74 -3.30 22.26
N GLU A 241 -2.15 -4.21 23.14
CA GLU A 241 -3.52 -4.70 23.26
C GLU A 241 -4.22 -4.08 24.47
N ARG A 242 -5.40 -3.51 24.27
CA ARG A 242 -6.20 -2.90 25.35
C ARG A 242 -7.69 -2.87 25.01
N TRP A 243 -8.53 -2.82 26.04
CA TRP A 243 -9.93 -2.39 25.96
C TRP A 243 -10.04 -0.86 26.00
N TYR A 244 -10.64 -0.27 24.98
CA TYR A 244 -10.89 1.17 24.88
C TYR A 244 -12.39 1.44 24.97
N LEU A 245 -12.79 2.43 25.79
CA LEU A 245 -14.19 2.82 26.00
C LEU A 245 -14.65 3.82 24.94
N LEU A 246 -15.72 3.51 24.22
CA LEU A 246 -16.29 4.37 23.16
C LEU A 246 -16.97 5.60 23.77
N GLY A 247 -16.52 6.78 23.39
CA GLY A 247 -17.17 8.05 23.71
C GLY A 247 -18.46 8.23 22.90
N GLY A 248 -19.54 8.60 23.58
CA GLY A 248 -20.83 8.90 22.97
C GLY A 248 -21.88 9.24 24.04
N THR A 249 -22.90 10.00 23.67
CA THR A 249 -23.97 10.48 24.57
C THR A 249 -25.04 9.42 24.84
N GLY A 250 -24.61 8.24 25.31
CA GLY A 250 -25.50 7.17 25.78
C GLY A 250 -25.58 7.16 27.31
N GLY A 251 -26.65 7.71 27.88
CA GLY A 251 -26.92 7.72 29.33
C GLY A 251 -27.36 6.36 29.89
N GLY A 252 -26.62 5.29 29.58
CA GLY A 252 -26.85 3.94 30.09
C GLY A 252 -25.78 3.52 31.08
N ASP A 253 -26.11 2.58 31.96
CA ASP A 253 -25.28 2.11 33.08
C ASP A 253 -23.99 1.35 32.64
N ARG A 254 -23.86 1.04 31.35
CA ARG A 254 -22.66 0.40 30.77
C ARG A 254 -22.15 1.18 29.58
N VAL A 255 -20.83 1.38 29.55
CA VAL A 255 -20.13 2.12 28.49
C VAL A 255 -19.62 1.13 27.42
N PRO A 256 -20.07 1.23 26.15
CA PRO A 256 -19.63 0.34 25.08
C PRO A 256 -18.09 0.35 24.92
N ALA A 257 -17.47 -0.82 24.73
CA ALA A 257 -16.01 -0.93 24.67
C ALA A 257 -15.53 -1.81 23.51
N LEU A 258 -14.34 -1.52 22.97
CA LEU A 258 -13.66 -2.32 21.94
C LEU A 258 -12.30 -2.83 22.42
N ARG A 259 -12.01 -4.11 22.16
CA ARG A 259 -10.68 -4.72 22.34
C ARG A 259 -9.89 -4.60 21.05
N VAL A 260 -8.80 -3.84 21.12
CA VAL A 260 -7.99 -3.46 19.97
C VAL A 260 -6.53 -3.75 20.25
N ARG A 261 -5.82 -4.32 19.27
CA ARG A 261 -4.36 -4.54 19.34
C ARG A 261 -3.65 -3.86 18.19
N GLY A 262 -2.87 -2.82 18.50
CA GLY A 262 -2.20 -1.99 17.51
C GLY A 262 -0.68 -2.01 17.62
N ARG A 263 0.01 -1.86 16.48
CA ARG A 263 1.38 -1.36 16.45
C ARG A 263 1.54 -0.37 15.31
N TYR A 264 1.88 0.87 15.66
CA TYR A 264 2.40 1.83 14.69
C TYR A 264 3.89 1.56 14.52
N ARG A 265 4.37 1.53 13.28
CA ARG A 265 5.77 1.29 12.91
C ARG A 265 6.25 2.48 12.11
N GLU A 266 7.30 3.12 12.62
CA GLU A 266 8.12 4.08 11.90
C GLU A 266 9.43 3.41 11.53
N VAL A 267 9.78 3.42 10.24
CA VAL A 267 11.02 2.80 9.73
C VAL A 267 11.72 3.78 8.80
N ARG A 268 12.92 4.22 9.19
CA ARG A 268 13.79 5.02 8.33
C ARG A 268 14.51 4.10 7.34
N VAL A 269 14.24 4.28 6.05
CA VAL A 269 14.84 3.50 4.95
C VAL A 269 15.86 4.39 4.24
N LEU A 270 17.09 3.91 4.14
CA LEU A 270 18.20 4.61 3.49
C LEU A 270 18.08 4.51 1.94
N PRO A 271 18.81 5.34 1.18
CA PRO A 271 18.99 5.12 -0.25
C PRO A 271 19.49 3.70 -0.54
N ILE A 272 18.98 3.05 -1.58
CA ILE A 272 19.21 1.63 -1.90
C ILE A 272 20.69 1.28 -2.03
N VAL A 273 21.51 2.22 -2.50
CA VAL A 273 22.98 2.09 -2.58
C VAL A 273 23.63 1.80 -1.22
N ARG A 274 23.04 2.26 -0.10
CA ARG A 274 23.51 2.02 1.28
C ARG A 274 23.22 0.61 1.80
N TYR A 275 22.47 -0.19 1.04
CA TYR A 275 22.23 -1.61 1.33
C TYR A 275 22.97 -2.55 0.37
N LYS A 276 23.83 -2.02 -0.51
CA LYS A 276 24.51 -2.81 -1.54
C LYS A 276 25.35 -3.93 -0.93
N GLU A 277 26.21 -3.60 0.03
CA GLU A 277 27.14 -4.54 0.67
C GLU A 277 26.39 -5.62 1.46
N LEU A 278 25.25 -5.25 2.06
CA LEU A 278 24.34 -6.18 2.74
C LEU A 278 23.63 -7.12 1.74
N ALA A 279 23.18 -6.59 0.60
CA ALA A 279 22.56 -7.38 -0.46
C ALA A 279 23.57 -8.34 -1.11
N GLU A 280 24.81 -7.90 -1.34
CA GLU A 280 25.92 -8.74 -1.80
C GLU A 280 26.25 -9.83 -0.77
N PHE A 281 26.39 -9.49 0.52
CA PHE A 281 26.60 -10.46 1.59
C PHE A 281 25.49 -11.52 1.63
N ILE A 282 24.21 -11.13 1.62
CA ILE A 282 23.09 -12.06 1.55
C ILE A 282 23.17 -12.93 0.28
N THR A 283 23.51 -12.35 -0.87
CA THR A 283 23.56 -13.01 -2.18
C THR A 283 24.66 -14.07 -2.30
N PHE A 284 25.78 -13.89 -1.59
CA PHE A 284 26.91 -14.83 -1.62
C PHE A 284 27.00 -15.75 -0.39
N HIS A 285 26.45 -15.35 0.77
CA HIS A 285 26.60 -16.06 2.04
C HIS A 285 25.27 -16.57 2.64
N TYR A 286 24.16 -16.60 1.90
CA TYR A 286 22.85 -17.06 2.42
C TYR A 286 22.90 -18.44 3.09
N ARG A 287 23.73 -19.39 2.61
CA ARG A 287 23.90 -20.72 3.23
C ARG A 287 24.39 -20.63 4.67
N GLU A 288 25.46 -19.86 4.91
CA GLU A 288 26.03 -19.65 6.24
C GLU A 288 25.14 -18.75 7.11
N LEU A 289 24.50 -17.75 6.51
CA LEU A 289 23.54 -16.89 7.20
C LEU A 289 22.38 -17.70 7.76
N CYS A 290 21.79 -18.60 6.96
CA CYS A 290 20.71 -19.48 7.42
C CYS A 290 21.19 -20.45 8.51
N SER A 291 22.31 -21.16 8.33
CA SER A 291 22.77 -22.15 9.31
C SER A 291 23.16 -21.53 10.67
N ARG A 292 23.62 -20.28 10.68
CA ARG A 292 23.86 -19.52 11.93
C ARG A 292 22.59 -18.93 12.55
N LEU A 293 21.62 -18.50 11.75
CA LEU A 293 20.40 -17.86 12.24
C LEU A 293 19.30 -18.84 12.65
N GLU A 294 19.17 -19.99 11.98
CA GLU A 294 18.10 -20.95 12.26
C GLU A 294 18.03 -21.40 13.73
N PRO A 295 19.12 -21.84 14.40
CA PRO A 295 19.06 -22.22 15.82
C PRO A 295 18.90 -21.02 16.77
N ALA A 296 19.17 -19.79 16.30
CA ALA A 296 19.09 -18.57 17.11
C ALA A 296 17.73 -17.87 17.03
N ILE A 297 16.90 -18.17 16.02
CA ILE A 297 15.64 -17.49 15.75
C ILE A 297 14.44 -18.33 16.16
N ALA A 298 13.63 -17.78 17.07
CA ALA A 298 12.36 -18.38 17.44
C ALA A 298 11.43 -18.54 16.23
N LEU A 299 10.91 -19.76 16.05
CA LEU A 299 10.00 -20.24 14.99
C LEU A 299 9.14 -19.15 14.32
N ARG A 300 8.34 -18.41 15.10
CA ARG A 300 7.43 -17.35 14.62
C ARG A 300 8.08 -16.19 13.83
N HIS A 301 9.41 -16.09 13.76
CA HIS A 301 10.12 -15.13 12.92
C HIS A 301 10.90 -15.79 11.76
N LYS A 302 10.98 -17.13 11.69
CA LYS A 302 11.58 -17.86 10.56
C LYS A 302 10.86 -17.50 9.25
N GLU A 303 9.53 -17.48 9.26
CA GLU A 303 8.71 -17.10 8.10
C GLU A 303 8.97 -15.65 7.64
N GLU A 304 8.95 -14.67 8.57
CA GLU A 304 9.23 -13.27 8.24
C GLU A 304 10.63 -13.11 7.61
N LEU A 305 11.64 -13.82 8.15
CA LEU A 305 13.01 -13.82 7.63
C LEU A 305 13.11 -14.53 6.27
N ALA A 306 12.54 -15.73 6.12
CA ALA A 306 12.59 -16.49 4.88
C ALA A 306 11.92 -15.70 3.74
N GLY A 307 10.76 -15.09 4.00
CA GLY A 307 10.11 -14.19 3.05
C GLY A 307 10.96 -12.97 2.69
N ALA A 308 11.73 -12.42 3.64
CA ALA A 308 12.67 -11.32 3.37
C ALA A 308 13.88 -11.76 2.52
N LEU A 309 14.50 -12.89 2.86
CA LEU A 309 15.60 -13.49 2.12
C LEU A 309 15.20 -13.83 0.68
N VAL A 310 14.03 -14.47 0.48
CA VAL A 310 13.49 -14.75 -0.87
C VAL A 310 13.30 -13.46 -1.67
N ARG A 311 12.79 -12.37 -1.06
CA ARG A 311 12.64 -11.08 -1.78
C ARG A 311 13.97 -10.46 -2.20
N VAL A 312 15.00 -10.50 -1.35
CA VAL A 312 16.36 -10.01 -1.67
C VAL A 312 17.02 -10.90 -2.73
N LEU A 313 16.99 -12.22 -2.54
CA LEU A 313 17.60 -13.18 -3.45
C LEU A 313 16.86 -13.24 -4.80
N GLN A 314 15.59 -12.83 -4.86
CA GLN A 314 14.86 -12.68 -6.11
C GLN A 314 15.30 -11.42 -6.88
N SER A 315 15.63 -10.31 -6.20
CA SER A 315 16.15 -9.11 -6.87
C SER A 315 17.59 -9.25 -7.35
N THR A 316 18.40 -10.10 -6.68
CA THR A 316 19.77 -10.43 -7.10
C THR A 316 19.90 -11.72 -7.94
N GLY A 317 18.78 -12.35 -8.32
CA GLY A 317 18.74 -13.50 -9.23
C GLY A 317 19.17 -14.84 -8.64
N LYS A 318 19.35 -14.95 -7.31
CA LYS A 318 19.76 -16.16 -6.60
C LYS A 318 18.62 -16.99 -5.98
N ALA A 319 17.38 -16.50 -5.94
CA ALA A 319 16.27 -17.17 -5.25
C ALA A 319 16.07 -18.65 -5.65
N LYS A 320 16.24 -19.00 -6.94
CA LYS A 320 16.19 -20.40 -7.38
C LYS A 320 17.30 -21.25 -6.76
N SER A 321 18.54 -20.76 -6.77
CA SER A 321 19.69 -21.45 -6.15
C SER A 321 19.48 -21.60 -4.65
N PHE A 322 19.02 -20.54 -3.96
CA PHE A 322 18.72 -20.56 -2.53
C PHE A 322 17.70 -21.63 -2.14
N LEU A 323 16.58 -21.74 -2.87
CA LEU A 323 15.55 -22.74 -2.57
C LEU A 323 16.02 -24.18 -2.83
N ILE A 324 16.83 -24.40 -3.87
CA ILE A 324 17.46 -25.70 -4.13
C ILE A 324 18.48 -26.02 -3.03
N ASP A 325 19.35 -25.07 -2.70
CA ASP A 325 20.40 -25.23 -1.69
C ASP A 325 19.84 -25.55 -0.31
N LEU A 326 18.74 -24.90 0.09
CA LEU A 326 18.06 -25.14 1.36
C LEU A 326 17.34 -26.50 1.37
N GLY A 327 16.69 -26.89 0.25
CA GLY A 327 16.07 -28.20 0.12
C GLY A 327 17.07 -29.36 0.17
N VAL A 328 18.20 -29.23 -0.52
CA VAL A 328 19.30 -30.21 -0.46
C VAL A 328 19.90 -30.28 0.95
N ALA A 329 20.17 -29.14 1.59
CA ALA A 329 20.71 -29.12 2.96
C ALA A 329 19.77 -29.76 4.01
N GLU A 330 18.45 -29.71 3.81
CA GLU A 330 17.49 -30.40 4.69
C GLU A 330 17.38 -31.90 4.38
N LEU A 331 17.55 -32.33 3.12
CA LEU A 331 17.68 -33.74 2.76
C LEU A 331 18.96 -34.35 3.37
N ASP A 332 20.12 -33.72 3.14
CA ASP A 332 21.43 -34.11 3.67
C ASP A 332 21.44 -34.21 5.22
N ARG A 333 20.54 -33.48 5.90
CA ARG A 333 20.40 -33.45 7.36
C ARG A 333 19.44 -34.52 7.91
N LEU A 334 18.58 -35.09 7.07
CA LEU A 334 17.52 -36.00 7.50
C LEU A 334 17.72 -37.45 7.03
N ASP A 335 18.43 -37.66 5.92
CA ASP A 335 18.92 -38.96 5.44
C ASP A 335 17.79 -40.03 5.33
N GLU A 336 17.60 -40.88 6.34
CA GLU A 336 16.54 -41.91 6.40
C GLU A 336 15.18 -41.42 6.96
N ARG A 337 15.06 -40.15 7.39
CA ARG A 337 13.89 -39.63 8.13
C ARG A 337 12.96 -38.77 7.28
N GLU A 338 12.47 -39.30 6.17
CA GLU A 338 11.58 -38.61 5.21
C GLU A 338 10.38 -37.90 5.87
N ALA A 339 9.80 -38.52 6.91
CA ALA A 339 8.67 -37.98 7.67
C ALA A 339 8.96 -36.65 8.42
N LEU A 340 10.22 -36.18 8.44
CA LEU A 340 10.61 -34.89 9.01
C LEU A 340 10.85 -33.79 7.97
N ILE A 341 10.91 -34.12 6.67
CA ILE A 341 11.16 -33.16 5.58
C ILE A 341 10.00 -32.15 5.48
N PHE A 342 8.77 -32.61 5.67
CA PHE A 342 7.56 -31.80 5.55
C PHE A 342 7.19 -31.07 6.86
N ARG A 343 8.16 -30.37 7.44
CA ARG A 343 7.95 -29.51 8.61
C ARG A 343 7.58 -28.09 8.19
N GLU A 344 6.47 -27.60 8.73
CA GLU A 344 5.96 -26.22 8.54
C GLU A 344 6.76 -25.16 9.33
N ASN A 345 7.94 -25.49 9.88
CA ASN A 345 8.55 -24.84 11.06
C ASN A 345 10.03 -24.40 10.92
#